data_AF-A0A645JVE1-F1
#
_entry.id   AF-A0A645JVE1-F1
#
_cell.length_a   1.000
_cell.length_b   1.000
_cell.length_c   1.000
_cell.angle_alpha   90.00
_cell.angle_beta   90.00
_cell.angle_gamma   90.00
#
_symmetry.space_group_name_H-M   'P 1'
#
loop_
_entity.id
_entity.type
_entity.pdbx_description
1 polymer ?
#
loop_
_entity_poly.entity_id
_entity_poly.type
_entity_poly.pdbx_seq_one_letter_code
_entity_poly.pdbx_strand_id
1 'polypeptide(L)'
;MAAAKSGSSAIASIIDLTGSGRVDKIRIGSKTLTGLVAREKLELRSANFTVEHKGDKLLFKTTGYGHGVGLCQYGANGMAKEGRKYKDILTHYYTGVALRNIFGS
;
A
#
# COMPACT_ATOMS: atom_id res chain seq x y z
N MET A 1 42.56 17.51 -13.05
CA MET A 1 41.30 17.05 -13.66
C MET A 1 40.74 15.93 -12.79
N ALA A 2 39.71 16.21 -12.01
CA ALA A 2 39.09 15.22 -11.12
C ALA A 2 37.95 14.50 -11.85
N ALA A 3 38.00 13.18 -11.85
CA ALA A 3 37.01 12.30 -12.47
C ALA A 3 35.64 12.48 -11.80
N ALA A 4 34.62 12.82 -12.60
CA ALA A 4 33.23 12.80 -12.18
C ALA A 4 32.82 11.35 -11.88
N LYS A 5 32.48 11.06 -10.61
CA LYS A 5 31.78 9.83 -10.24
C LYS A 5 30.41 9.85 -10.93
N SER A 6 30.21 9.01 -11.94
CA SER A 6 28.89 8.79 -12.52
C SER A 6 28.03 8.08 -11.47
N GLY A 7 27.24 8.84 -10.71
CA GLY A 7 26.16 8.28 -9.92
C GLY A 7 25.20 7.58 -10.87
N SER A 8 25.04 6.26 -10.72
CA SER A 8 23.99 5.51 -11.40
C SER A 8 22.66 6.20 -11.09
N SER A 9 22.08 6.89 -12.06
CA SER A 9 20.76 7.50 -11.88
C SER A 9 19.78 6.36 -11.71
N ALA A 10 19.29 6.17 -10.50
CA ALA A 10 18.38 5.08 -10.16
C ALA A 10 17.17 5.13 -11.10
N ILE A 11 17.00 4.08 -11.92
CA ILE A 11 15.92 3.98 -12.93
C ILE A 11 14.54 4.12 -12.27
N ALA A 12 14.40 3.72 -11.02
CA ALA A 12 13.17 3.87 -10.25
C ALA A 12 13.50 4.35 -8.84
N SER A 13 12.76 5.33 -8.32
CA SER A 13 12.95 5.84 -6.96
C SER A 13 11.61 6.25 -6.35
N ILE A 14 11.34 5.79 -5.14
CA ILE A 14 10.19 6.26 -4.35
C ILE A 14 10.50 7.69 -3.91
N ILE A 15 9.58 8.61 -4.21
CA ILE A 15 9.73 10.03 -3.88
C ILE A 15 9.05 10.35 -2.56
N ASP A 16 7.86 9.79 -2.33
CA ASP A 16 7.04 10.15 -1.19
C ASP A 16 6.14 8.99 -0.73
N LEU A 17 5.79 9.01 0.56
CA LEU A 17 4.92 8.04 1.22
C LEU A 17 3.73 8.74 1.87
N THR A 18 2.56 8.11 1.77
CA THR A 18 1.40 8.46 2.58
C THR A 18 1.66 8.23 4.08
N GLY A 19 0.88 8.86 4.97
CA GLY A 19 0.96 8.60 6.41
C GLY A 19 0.71 7.15 6.83
N SER A 20 0.10 6.34 5.96
CA SER A 20 -0.09 4.89 6.16
C SER A 20 1.08 4.03 5.69
N GLY A 21 2.17 4.63 5.20
CA GLY A 21 3.36 3.94 4.68
C GLY A 21 3.24 3.42 3.25
N ARG A 22 2.16 3.76 2.51
CA ARG A 22 2.03 3.45 1.08
C ARG A 22 2.77 4.46 0.22
N VAL A 23 3.25 4.05 -0.95
CA VAL A 23 3.87 4.95 -1.94
C VAL A 23 2.82 5.96 -2.41
N ASP A 24 3.08 7.25 -2.17
CA ASP A 24 2.31 8.33 -2.77
C ASP A 24 2.84 8.61 -4.18
N LYS A 25 4.16 8.79 -4.31
CA LYS A 25 4.83 9.10 -5.58
C LYS A 25 6.06 8.24 -5.82
N ILE A 26 6.21 7.81 -7.07
CA ILE A 26 7.38 7.09 -7.56
C ILE A 26 7.84 7.70 -8.89
N ARG A 27 9.15 7.85 -9.06
CA ARG A 27 9.78 8.15 -10.34
C ARG A 27 10.23 6.86 -11.01
N ILE A 28 9.90 6.67 -12.28
CA ILE A 28 10.43 5.60 -13.13
C ILE A 28 10.91 6.24 -14.44
N GLY A 29 12.22 6.21 -14.68
CA GLY A 29 12.87 6.98 -15.74
C GLY A 29 12.59 8.48 -15.58
N SER A 30 12.03 9.09 -16.62
CA SER A 30 11.64 10.52 -16.62
C SER A 30 10.23 10.78 -16.09
N LYS A 31 9.43 9.73 -15.82
CA LYS A 31 8.03 9.88 -15.42
C LYS A 31 7.88 9.80 -13.90
N THR A 32 7.07 10.70 -13.35
CA THR A 32 6.58 10.61 -11.98
C THR A 32 5.15 10.10 -12.01
N LEU A 33 4.87 9.03 -11.27
CA LEU A 33 3.57 8.38 -11.17
C LEU A 33 3.12 8.38 -9.70
N THR A 34 1.81 8.27 -9.48
CA THR A 34 1.30 7.93 -8.15
C THR A 34 1.56 6.45 -7.86
N GLY A 35 1.63 6.08 -6.58
CA GLY A 35 1.74 4.67 -6.19
C GLY A 35 0.55 3.83 -6.66
N LEU A 36 -0.65 4.42 -6.76
CA LEU A 36 -1.85 3.77 -7.31
C LEU A 36 -1.68 3.44 -8.80
N VAL A 37 -1.23 4.41 -9.61
CA VAL A 37 -1.00 4.19 -11.04
C VAL A 37 0.10 3.15 -11.26
N ALA A 38 1.18 3.20 -10.48
CA ALA A 38 2.25 2.20 -10.54
C ALA A 38 1.72 0.80 -10.17
N ARG A 39 0.91 0.70 -9.12
CA ARG A 39 0.26 -0.55 -8.70
C ARG A 39 -0.59 -1.14 -9.82
N GLU A 40 -1.46 -0.34 -10.45
CA GLU A 40 -2.35 -0.83 -11.51
C GLU A 40 -1.57 -1.25 -12.76
N LYS A 41 -0.64 -0.42 -13.23
CA LYS A 41 0.12 -0.68 -14.46
C LYS A 41 1.10 -1.84 -14.34
N LEU A 42 1.60 -2.11 -13.15
CA LEU A 42 2.54 -3.20 -12.87
C LEU A 42 1.85 -4.39 -12.17
N GLU A 43 0.52 -4.35 -12.04
CA GLU A 43 -0.31 -5.40 -11.41
C GLU A 43 0.17 -5.80 -10.01
N LEU A 44 0.66 -4.82 -9.24
CA LEU A 44 1.15 -5.05 -7.88
C LEU A 44 -0.03 -5.31 -6.92
N ARG A 45 0.23 -6.17 -5.94
CA ARG A 45 -0.76 -6.54 -4.91
C ARG A 45 -1.26 -5.35 -4.10
N SER A 46 -0.41 -4.35 -3.87
CA SER A 46 -0.75 -3.14 -3.11
C SER A 46 0.10 -1.95 -3.57
N ALA A 47 -0.27 -0.75 -3.12
CA ALA A 47 0.57 0.45 -3.25
C ALA A 47 1.59 0.60 -2.09
N ASN A 48 1.69 -0.39 -1.20
CA ASN A 48 2.76 -0.46 -0.20
C ASN A 48 3.85 -1.37 -0.75
N PHE A 49 4.86 -0.77 -1.38
CA PHE A 49 5.97 -1.53 -1.96
C PHE A 49 7.29 -0.79 -1.84
N THR A 50 8.38 -1.55 -1.89
CA THR A 50 9.73 -1.05 -2.12
C THR A 50 10.22 -1.46 -3.51
N VAL A 51 11.23 -0.76 -4.02
CA VAL A 51 11.88 -1.07 -5.30
C VAL A 51 13.38 -1.19 -5.10
N GLU A 52 13.96 -2.29 -5.57
CA GLU A 52 15.40 -2.56 -5.57
C GLU A 52 15.91 -2.78 -7.00
N HIS A 53 17.05 -2.19 -7.36
CA HIS A 53 17.74 -2.47 -8.61
C HIS A 53 18.57 -3.75 -8.49
N LYS A 54 18.35 -4.70 -9.41
CA LYS A 54 19.10 -5.96 -9.51
C LYS A 54 19.60 -6.13 -10.96
N GLY A 55 20.72 -5.48 -11.27
CA GLY A 55 21.27 -5.45 -12.63
C GLY A 55 20.31 -4.71 -13.58
N ASP A 56 19.81 -5.42 -14.58
CA ASP A 56 18.83 -4.96 -15.57
C ASP A 56 17.37 -5.06 -15.09
N LYS A 57 17.14 -5.60 -13.89
CA LYS A 57 15.79 -5.83 -13.33
C LYS A 57 15.47 -4.88 -12.19
N LEU A 58 14.17 -4.60 -12.06
CA LEU A 58 13.58 -3.97 -10.88
C LEU A 58 12.86 -5.05 -10.07
N LEU A 59 13.22 -5.18 -8.79
CA LEU A 59 12.53 -6.05 -7.84
C LEU A 59 11.58 -5.21 -7.00
N PHE A 60 10.27 -5.44 -7.20
CA PHE A 60 9.22 -4.85 -6.36
C PHE A 60 8.84 -5.81 -5.24
N LYS A 61 8.93 -5.37 -3.98
CA LYS A 61 8.45 -6.13 -2.82
C LYS A 61 7.23 -5.43 -2.26
N THR A 62 6.08 -6.10 -2.28
CA THR A 62 4.79 -5.54 -1.82
C THR A 62 4.44 -6.04 -0.42
N THR A 63 3.89 -5.17 0.42
CA THR A 63 3.29 -5.53 1.71
C THR A 63 1.78 -5.36 1.66
N GLY A 64 1.05 -6.38 2.15
CA GLY A 64 -0.42 -6.40 2.10
C GLY A 64 -1.00 -6.60 0.69
N TYR A 65 -2.33 -6.64 0.61
CA TYR A 65 -3.07 -6.84 -0.63
C TYR A 65 -4.32 -5.94 -0.64
N GLY A 66 -4.56 -5.23 -1.74
CA GLY A 66 -5.69 -4.34 -1.91
C GLY A 66 -5.37 -2.86 -1.69
N HIS A 67 -6.42 -2.03 -1.66
CA HIS A 67 -6.30 -0.58 -1.51
C HIS A 67 -6.02 -0.16 -0.06
N GLY A 68 -6.44 -0.96 0.91
CA GLY A 68 -6.07 -0.79 2.32
C GLY A 68 -6.76 0.37 3.03
N VAL A 69 -8.03 0.60 2.69
CA VAL A 69 -8.94 1.53 3.35
C VAL A 69 -10.09 0.71 3.95
N GLY A 70 -10.52 1.05 5.17
CA GLY A 70 -11.60 0.35 5.85
C GLY A 70 -11.17 -1.02 6.41
N LEU A 71 -11.98 -2.04 6.18
CA LEU A 71 -11.82 -3.35 6.81
C LEU A 71 -10.73 -4.22 6.17
N CYS A 72 -9.74 -4.62 6.96
CA CYS A 72 -8.80 -5.67 6.59
C CYS A 72 -9.44 -7.04 6.83
N GLN A 73 -9.75 -7.79 5.77
CA GLN A 73 -10.43 -9.09 5.88
C GLN A 73 -9.65 -10.11 6.72
N TYR A 74 -8.33 -10.18 6.54
CA TYR A 74 -7.47 -11.05 7.36
C TYR A 74 -7.43 -10.61 8.82
N GLY A 75 -7.41 -9.29 9.08
CA GLY A 75 -7.44 -8.75 10.43
C GLY A 75 -8.79 -9.03 11.11
N ALA A 76 -9.91 -8.85 10.39
CA ALA A 76 -11.24 -9.22 10.87
C ALA A 76 -11.34 -10.71 11.22
N ASN A 77 -10.79 -11.60 10.39
CA ASN A 77 -10.71 -13.03 10.69
C ASN A 77 -9.85 -13.32 11.93
N GLY A 78 -8.71 -12.64 12.09
CA GLY A 78 -7.86 -12.74 13.29
C GLY A 78 -8.62 -12.35 14.55
N MET A 79 -9.27 -11.18 14.53
CA MET A 79 -10.12 -10.71 15.63
C MET A 79 -11.26 -11.69 15.95
N ALA A 80 -11.89 -12.28 14.92
CA ALA A 80 -12.93 -13.28 15.12
C ALA A 80 -12.39 -14.56 15.80
N LYS A 81 -11.18 -15.01 15.43
CA LYS A 81 -10.50 -16.14 16.08
C LYS A 81 -10.12 -15.85 17.53
N GLU A 82 -9.89 -14.58 17.87
CA GLU A 82 -9.70 -14.09 19.25
C GLU A 82 -11.04 -13.91 20.01
N GLY A 83 -12.18 -14.25 19.40
CA GLY A 83 -13.50 -14.22 20.03
C GLY A 83 -14.27 -12.91 19.87
N ARG A 84 -13.71 -11.91 19.18
CA ARG A 84 -14.38 -10.62 18.91
C ARG A 84 -15.62 -10.84 18.04
N LYS A 85 -16.73 -10.16 18.35
CA LYS A 85 -17.95 -10.26 17.55
C LYS A 85 -17.91 -9.28 16.37
N TYR A 86 -18.77 -9.51 15.38
CA TYR A 86 -18.84 -8.66 14.19
C TYR A 86 -19.01 -7.17 14.52
N LYS A 87 -19.74 -6.85 15.60
CA LYS A 87 -19.92 -5.47 16.07
C LYS A 87 -18.59 -4.82 16.43
N ASP A 88 -17.77 -5.50 17.23
CA ASP A 88 -16.45 -5.02 17.68
C ASP A 88 -15.44 -4.90 16.52
N ILE A 89 -15.56 -5.79 15.53
CA ILE A 89 -14.72 -5.79 14.34
C ILE A 89 -15.08 -4.60 13.45
N LEU A 90 -16.37 -4.37 13.20
CA LEU A 90 -16.82 -3.26 12.35
C LEU A 90 -16.51 -1.91 12.99
N THR A 91 -16.75 -1.73 14.29
CA THR A 91 -16.47 -0.45 14.97
C THR A 91 -14.97 -0.19 15.16
N HIS A 92 -14.12 -1.22 15.10
CA HIS A 92 -12.67 -1.06 15.04
C HIS A 92 -12.18 -0.50 13.70
N TYR A 93 -12.71 -1.01 12.58
CA TYR A 93 -12.27 -0.59 11.23
C TYR A 93 -12.97 0.66 10.71
N TYR A 94 -14.20 0.92 11.16
CA TYR A 94 -14.99 2.07 10.76
C TYR A 94 -15.24 2.95 11.98
N THR A 95 -14.43 4.00 12.13
CA THR A 95 -14.51 4.90 13.28
C THR A 95 -15.80 5.73 13.25
N GLY A 96 -16.45 5.87 14.40
CA GLY A 96 -17.66 6.70 14.53
C GLY A 96 -18.93 6.10 13.92
N VAL A 97 -18.94 4.83 13.51
CA VAL A 97 -20.15 4.19 12.97
C VAL A 97 -21.06 3.61 14.06
N ALA A 98 -22.34 3.54 13.76
CA ALA A 98 -23.34 2.81 14.56
C ALA A 98 -24.06 1.79 13.68
N LEU A 99 -24.33 0.61 14.24
CA LEU A 99 -25.09 -0.43 13.56
C LEU A 99 -26.58 -0.19 13.78
N ARG A 100 -27.37 -0.24 12.70
CA ARG A 100 -28.83 -0.10 12.73
C ARG A 100 -29.49 -1.26 12.02
N ASN A 101 -30.61 -1.72 12.56
CA ASN A 101 -31.52 -2.62 11.86
C ASN A 101 -32.41 -1.79 10.93
N ILE A 102 -32.35 -2.05 9.63
CA ILE A 102 -33.13 -1.32 8.62
C ILE A 102 -34.57 -1.83 8.46
N PHE A 103 -34.90 -2.96 9.07
CA PHE A 103 -36.24 -3.56 8.97
C PHE A 103 -37.14 -3.25 10.17
N GLY A 104 -36.66 -2.51 11.18
CA GLY A 104 -37.39 -2.31 12.43
C GLY A 104 -37.62 -3.63 13.18
N SER A 105 -38.10 -3.51 14.42
CA SER A 105 -38.74 -4.61 15.16
C SER A 105 -40.24 -4.45 15.10
#